data_AF-A0A7Y7PSE6-F1
#
_entry.id   AF-A0A7Y7PSE6-F1
#
_cell.length_a   1.000
_cell.length_b   1.000
_cell.length_c   1.000
_cell.angle_alpha   90.00
_cell.angle_beta   90.00
_cell.angle_gamma   90.00
#
_symmetry.space_group_name_H-M   'P 1'
#
loop_
_entity.id
_entity.type
_entity.pdbx_description
1 polymer ?
#
loop_
_entity_poly.entity_id
_entity_poly.type
_entity_poly.pdbx_seq_one_letter_code
_entity_poly.pdbx_strand_id
1 'polypeptide(L)'
;MTFFAHPLTKSFVRPMPPFRLLRFPELNLPAWDACVAGARQPVPYAHSWWLRATAGRWDALVRIEPETGRYLHVWPLPAKWRPGGRQVYQPPFTQQLGLISCGEDAPSIGPELAGLTQRYARFYTQLNETNGLPTLPGQFAVEARQTYQLDLSPTYKTLRAGYCPDYRRRLLRHEAAAAPLAITELPYTEPLLALFQQTKGPAAGLQPRHYTRLRRLLAELQRRQLLEARAVRQPETGALLAGALFVHYRSRLVYLFAAASDEGKKAAAPLLLLDDAIRRHAGTPGLILDFEGGMLPAIARFFANFGAAPVPYAALSFTSQRPWYLQWMP
;
A
#
# COMPACT_ATOMS: atom_id res chain seq x y z
N MET A 1 -8.39 46.61 -43.65
CA MET A 1 -8.73 45.31 -43.05
C MET A 1 -7.58 44.36 -43.36
N THR A 2 -6.65 44.21 -42.43
CA THR A 2 -5.45 43.37 -42.63
C THR A 2 -5.51 42.28 -41.57
N PHE A 3 -5.86 41.07 -41.99
CA PHE A 3 -5.91 39.90 -41.10
C PHE A 3 -4.48 39.45 -40.80
N PHE A 4 -4.03 39.66 -39.57
CA PHE A 4 -2.83 39.03 -39.03
C PHE A 4 -3.16 37.60 -38.61
N ALA A 5 -2.71 36.62 -39.40
CA ALA A 5 -2.71 35.22 -39.00
C ALA A 5 -1.69 35.02 -37.87
N HIS A 6 -2.17 34.67 -36.67
CA HIS A 6 -1.31 34.20 -35.59
C HIS A 6 -0.73 32.83 -35.97
N PRO A 7 0.59 32.58 -35.80
CA PRO A 7 1.14 31.25 -35.98
C PRO A 7 0.62 30.34 -34.86
N LEU A 8 -0.04 29.25 -35.25
CA LEU A 8 -0.35 28.13 -34.37
C LEU A 8 0.97 27.62 -33.76
N THR A 9 1.17 27.83 -32.47
CA THR A 9 2.21 27.16 -31.68
C THR A 9 2.01 25.66 -31.79
N LYS A 10 2.82 25.01 -32.64
CA LYS A 10 2.98 23.56 -32.62
C LYS A 10 3.49 23.20 -31.22
N SER A 11 2.63 22.58 -30.41
CA SER A 11 3.04 21.86 -29.23
C SER A 11 4.05 20.81 -29.66
N PHE A 12 5.34 21.08 -29.44
CA PHE A 12 6.39 20.09 -29.59
C PHE A 12 6.23 19.12 -28.42
N VAL A 13 5.44 18.06 -28.63
CA VAL A 13 5.40 16.93 -27.71
C VAL A 13 6.78 16.29 -27.77
N ARG A 14 7.61 16.56 -26.76
CA ARG A 14 8.96 16.00 -26.66
C ARG A 14 8.81 14.47 -26.58
N PRO A 15 9.48 13.69 -27.44
CA PRO A 15 9.33 12.24 -27.43
C PRO A 15 9.76 11.69 -26.06
N MET A 16 8.88 10.91 -25.42
CA MET A 16 9.15 10.40 -24.09
C MET A 16 10.33 9.39 -24.13
N PRO A 17 11.34 9.52 -23.26
CA PRO A 17 12.52 8.65 -23.27
C PRO A 17 12.14 7.21 -22.88
N PRO A 18 12.74 6.15 -23.45
CA PRO A 18 12.29 4.78 -23.20
C PRO A 18 12.48 4.35 -21.73
N PHE A 19 11.74 3.31 -21.32
CA PHE A 19 11.97 2.68 -20.03
C PHE A 19 13.30 1.92 -20.00
N ARG A 20 13.98 1.99 -18.85
CA ARG A 20 15.21 1.25 -18.56
C ARG A 20 14.96 0.32 -17.37
N LEU A 21 15.38 -0.93 -17.50
CA LEU A 21 15.41 -1.88 -16.39
C LEU A 21 16.75 -1.77 -15.66
N LEU A 22 16.73 -1.22 -14.44
CA LEU A 22 17.92 -1.03 -13.62
C LEU A 22 17.97 -2.03 -12.47
N ARG A 23 19.18 -2.51 -12.15
CA ARG A 23 19.46 -3.27 -10.93
C ARG A 23 19.62 -2.32 -9.75
N PHE A 24 19.44 -2.84 -8.53
CA PHE A 24 19.59 -2.06 -7.30
C PHE A 24 20.85 -1.15 -7.26
N PRO A 25 22.07 -1.62 -7.61
CA PRO A 25 23.27 -0.77 -7.55
C PRO A 25 23.29 0.37 -8.56
N GLU A 26 22.47 0.30 -9.61
CA GLU A 26 22.36 1.31 -10.66
C GLU A 26 21.31 2.39 -10.31
N LEU A 27 20.54 2.19 -9.23
CA LEU A 27 19.52 3.14 -8.80
C LEU A 27 20.14 4.36 -8.10
N ASN A 28 19.78 5.54 -8.57
CA ASN A 28 20.02 6.79 -7.85
C ASN A 28 18.91 6.95 -6.81
N LEU A 29 19.17 6.52 -5.56
CA LEU A 29 18.18 6.55 -4.48
C LEU A 29 17.68 7.98 -4.13
N PRO A 30 18.53 9.03 -4.11
CA PRO A 30 18.04 10.39 -3.99
C PRO A 30 17.03 10.79 -5.07
N ALA A 31 17.32 10.53 -6.35
CA ALA A 31 16.40 10.82 -7.46
C ALA A 31 15.13 9.97 -7.40
N TRP A 32 15.25 8.72 -6.94
CA TRP A 32 14.14 7.83 -6.68
C TRP A 32 13.18 8.40 -5.64
N ASP A 33 13.67 8.74 -4.45
CA ASP A 33 12.84 9.23 -3.36
C ASP A 33 12.23 10.59 -3.70
N ALA A 34 12.94 11.45 -4.45
CA ALA A 34 12.37 12.69 -4.98
C ALA A 34 11.19 12.41 -5.93
N CYS A 35 11.31 11.44 -6.83
CA CYS A 35 10.22 11.04 -7.71
C CYS A 35 9.04 10.46 -6.92
N VAL A 36 9.28 9.54 -5.97
CA VAL A 36 8.19 8.93 -5.17
C VAL A 36 7.49 9.98 -4.30
N ALA A 37 8.22 10.94 -3.72
CA ALA A 37 7.63 12.03 -2.94
C ALA A 37 6.75 12.94 -3.81
N GLY A 38 7.22 13.30 -5.01
CA GLY A 38 6.51 14.13 -5.99
C GLY A 38 5.47 13.42 -6.83
N ALA A 39 5.30 12.10 -6.65
CA ALA A 39 4.39 11.30 -7.45
C ALA A 39 2.94 11.75 -7.34
N ARG A 40 2.14 11.55 -8.39
CA ARG A 40 0.68 11.75 -8.30
C ARG A 40 0.02 10.69 -7.43
N GLN A 41 0.51 9.45 -7.53
CA GLN A 41 0.00 8.33 -6.76
C GLN A 41 0.54 8.35 -5.32
N PRO A 42 -0.32 8.34 -4.28
CA PRO A 42 0.11 8.33 -2.89
C PRO A 42 0.51 6.91 -2.43
N VAL A 43 1.58 6.36 -3.00
CA VAL A 43 2.03 4.98 -2.78
C VAL A 43 3.23 4.97 -1.82
N PRO A 44 3.02 4.95 -0.48
CA PRO A 44 4.12 5.01 0.49
C PRO A 44 5.09 3.84 0.33
N TYR A 45 4.59 2.70 -0.16
CA TYR A 45 5.33 1.46 -0.33
C TYR A 45 6.50 1.55 -1.31
N ALA A 46 6.49 2.55 -2.21
CA ALA A 46 7.51 2.72 -3.23
C ALA A 46 8.74 3.49 -2.74
N HIS A 47 8.68 4.12 -1.56
CA HIS A 47 9.83 4.81 -0.98
C HIS A 47 11.00 3.87 -0.76
N SER A 48 12.23 4.36 -0.95
CA SER A 48 13.44 3.54 -0.81
C SER A 48 13.56 2.95 0.60
N TRP A 49 13.21 3.71 1.65
CA TRP A 49 13.26 3.27 3.03
C TRP A 49 12.22 2.18 3.33
N TRP A 50 11.04 2.23 2.72
CA TRP A 50 10.02 1.18 2.83
C TRP A 50 10.52 -0.11 2.17
N LEU A 51 10.96 0.00 0.91
CA LEU A 51 11.46 -1.14 0.13
C LEU A 51 12.71 -1.76 0.79
N ARG A 52 13.61 -0.96 1.37
CA ARG A 52 14.76 -1.48 2.12
C ARG A 52 14.32 -2.26 3.36
N ALA A 53 13.28 -1.81 4.07
CA ALA A 53 12.77 -2.50 5.24
C ALA A 53 12.07 -3.83 4.88
N THR A 54 11.25 -3.85 3.82
CA THR A 54 10.38 -4.99 3.49
C THR A 54 10.98 -5.97 2.47
N ALA A 55 11.78 -5.48 1.53
CA ALA A 55 12.37 -6.24 0.44
C ALA A 55 13.91 -6.30 0.47
N GLY A 56 14.56 -5.28 1.04
CA GLY A 56 16.02 -5.12 1.03
C GLY A 56 16.51 -4.47 -0.26
N ARG A 57 16.70 -5.26 -1.32
CA ARG A 57 17.13 -4.79 -2.64
C ARG A 57 16.05 -5.07 -3.68
N TRP A 58 15.93 -4.19 -4.67
CA TRP A 58 14.97 -4.31 -5.78
C TRP A 58 15.62 -3.88 -7.09
N ASP A 59 15.06 -4.37 -8.19
CA ASP A 59 15.26 -3.72 -9.50
C ASP A 59 14.18 -2.70 -9.72
N ALA A 60 14.29 -1.90 -10.76
CA ALA A 60 13.19 -1.07 -11.18
C ALA A 60 13.12 -0.90 -12.69
N LEU A 61 11.89 -0.76 -13.19
CA LEU A 61 11.69 -0.04 -14.44
C LEU A 61 11.67 1.44 -14.11
N VAL A 62 12.52 2.21 -14.78
CA VAL A 62 12.59 3.66 -14.60
C VAL A 62 12.55 4.35 -15.96
N ARG A 63 11.94 5.53 -15.98
CA ARG A 63 12.10 6.47 -17.09
C ARG A 63 12.92 7.63 -16.57
N ILE A 64 14.00 7.96 -17.27
CA ILE A 64 14.97 8.98 -16.84
C ILE A 64 14.93 10.11 -17.86
N GLU A 65 14.85 11.35 -17.39
CA GLU A 65 15.03 12.52 -18.24
C GLU A 65 16.49 12.62 -18.68
N PRO A 66 16.79 12.61 -19.99
CA PRO A 66 18.17 12.59 -20.48
C PRO A 66 19.02 13.78 -20.03
N GLU A 67 18.41 14.95 -19.92
CA GLU A 67 19.15 16.20 -19.66
C GLU A 67 19.51 16.39 -18.18
N THR A 68 18.62 15.97 -17.27
CA THR A 68 18.80 16.21 -15.82
C THR A 68 19.17 14.94 -15.05
N GLY A 69 18.95 13.77 -15.64
CA GLY A 69 19.06 12.49 -14.95
C GLY A 69 17.96 12.24 -13.92
N ARG A 70 16.94 13.12 -13.80
CA ARG A 70 15.83 12.92 -12.88
C ARG A 70 14.96 11.75 -13.33
N TYR A 71 14.37 11.05 -12.37
CA TYR A 71 13.38 10.02 -12.69
C TYR A 71 12.04 10.70 -12.99
N LEU A 72 11.39 10.24 -14.05
CA LEU A 72 10.05 10.67 -14.49
C LEU A 72 8.99 9.65 -14.07
N HIS A 73 9.38 8.38 -14.12
CA HIS A 73 8.54 7.25 -13.73
C HIS A 73 9.40 6.22 -13.03
N VAL A 74 8.81 5.57 -12.02
CA VAL A 74 9.45 4.48 -11.29
C VAL A 74 8.45 3.35 -11.07
N TRP A 75 8.92 2.12 -11.25
CA TRP A 75 8.21 0.93 -10.82
C TRP A 75 9.19 0.00 -10.10
N PRO A 76 9.08 -0.12 -8.76
CA PRO A 76 9.93 -1.04 -8.01
C PRO A 76 9.55 -2.49 -8.30
N LEU A 77 10.58 -3.30 -8.54
CA LEU A 77 10.52 -4.73 -8.80
C LEU A 77 11.35 -5.47 -7.73
N PRO A 78 10.83 -5.61 -6.50
CA PRO A 78 11.46 -6.43 -5.48
C PRO A 78 11.72 -7.84 -5.99
N ALA A 79 12.98 -8.25 -5.99
CA ALA A 79 13.41 -9.42 -6.71
C ALA A 79 14.41 -10.22 -5.89
N LYS A 80 14.32 -11.54 -5.99
CA LYS A 80 15.22 -12.48 -5.33
C LYS A 80 15.60 -13.59 -6.29
N TRP A 81 16.75 -14.20 -6.04
CA TRP A 81 17.14 -15.40 -6.74
C TRP A 81 16.59 -16.63 -6.02
N ARG A 82 16.12 -17.61 -6.79
CA ARG A 82 15.75 -18.96 -6.31
C ARG A 82 16.26 -20.00 -7.32
N PRO A 83 16.35 -21.28 -6.93
CA PRO A 83 16.49 -22.35 -7.93
C PRO A 83 15.42 -22.20 -9.00
N GLY A 84 15.83 -22.19 -10.28
CA GLY A 84 14.94 -21.85 -11.40
C GLY A 84 14.94 -20.37 -11.78
N GLY A 85 15.87 -19.56 -11.29
CA GLY A 85 16.14 -18.22 -11.77
C GLY A 85 15.58 -17.10 -10.90
N ARG A 86 15.59 -15.90 -11.48
CA ARG A 86 15.27 -14.68 -10.74
C ARG A 86 13.78 -14.40 -10.74
N GLN A 87 13.25 -13.99 -9.59
CA GLN A 87 11.80 -13.88 -9.40
C GLN A 87 11.44 -12.54 -8.77
N VAL A 88 10.52 -11.80 -9.40
CA VAL A 88 9.85 -10.65 -8.80
C VAL A 88 8.75 -11.16 -7.89
N TYR A 89 8.60 -10.53 -6.73
CA TYR A 89 7.59 -10.89 -5.73
C TYR A 89 7.03 -9.66 -5.04
N GLN A 90 5.80 -9.75 -4.54
CA GLN A 90 5.23 -8.73 -3.66
C GLN A 90 5.83 -8.87 -2.25
N PRO A 91 6.53 -7.86 -1.71
CA PRO A 91 7.05 -7.92 -0.34
C PRO A 91 5.92 -7.96 0.70
N PRO A 92 6.16 -8.54 1.89
CA PRO A 92 5.20 -8.44 2.98
C PRO A 92 5.03 -6.97 3.42
N PHE A 93 3.85 -6.62 3.94
CA PHE A 93 3.52 -5.25 4.39
C PHE A 93 3.75 -4.21 3.28
N THR A 94 3.44 -4.58 2.05
CA THR A 94 3.57 -3.74 0.86
C THR A 94 2.41 -4.17 -0.02
N GLN A 95 1.25 -3.53 0.10
CA GLN A 95 0.06 -4.01 -0.60
C GLN A 95 0.16 -3.79 -2.10
N GLN A 96 0.51 -2.58 -2.51
CA GLN A 96 0.51 -2.17 -3.91
C GLN A 96 1.84 -1.53 -4.29
N LEU A 97 2.28 -1.74 -5.53
CA LEU A 97 3.42 -1.10 -6.15
C LEU A 97 2.97 -0.59 -7.52
N GLY A 98 3.49 -1.15 -8.61
CA GLY A 98 3.15 -0.69 -9.96
C GLY A 98 3.91 0.57 -10.37
N LEU A 99 3.53 1.07 -11.55
CA LEU A 99 4.16 2.21 -12.17
C LEU A 99 3.62 3.50 -11.54
N ILE A 100 4.54 4.37 -11.12
CA ILE A 100 4.24 5.65 -10.51
C ILE A 100 4.86 6.75 -11.38
N SER A 101 4.13 7.85 -11.57
CA SER A 101 4.58 9.01 -12.33
C SER A 101 4.79 10.21 -11.41
N CYS A 102 5.95 10.85 -11.56
CA CYS A 102 6.29 12.12 -10.92
C CYS A 102 6.41 13.27 -11.95
N GLY A 103 5.97 13.01 -13.19
CA GLY A 103 5.79 14.00 -14.25
C GLY A 103 4.31 14.27 -14.55
N GLU A 104 4.05 14.95 -15.67
CA GLU A 104 2.68 15.30 -16.08
C GLU A 104 1.92 14.13 -16.71
N ASP A 105 2.65 13.14 -17.25
CA ASP A 105 2.08 12.01 -17.95
C ASP A 105 1.47 10.99 -16.99
N ALA A 106 0.32 10.44 -17.38
CA ALA A 106 -0.28 9.33 -16.66
C ALA A 106 0.55 8.05 -16.89
N PRO A 107 0.79 7.23 -15.85
CA PRO A 107 1.47 5.96 -16.04
C PRO A 107 0.58 5.02 -16.85
N SER A 108 1.05 4.61 -18.03
CA SER A 108 0.44 3.54 -18.82
C SER A 108 1.34 2.32 -18.76
N ILE A 109 0.76 1.18 -18.43
CA ILE A 109 1.47 -0.10 -18.43
C ILE A 109 1.26 -0.79 -19.78
N GLY A 110 2.33 -1.13 -20.49
CA GLY A 110 2.24 -1.81 -21.77
C GLY A 110 3.55 -2.37 -22.31
N PRO A 111 4.12 -1.81 -23.39
CA PRO A 111 5.23 -2.40 -24.14
C PRO A 111 6.52 -2.59 -23.32
N GLU A 112 6.73 -1.78 -22.28
CA GLU A 112 7.89 -1.88 -21.39
C GLU A 112 7.95 -3.20 -20.59
N LEU A 113 6.84 -3.93 -20.52
CA LEU A 113 6.80 -5.24 -19.87
C LEU A 113 7.53 -6.33 -20.66
N ALA A 114 7.74 -6.17 -21.97
CA ALA A 114 8.35 -7.20 -22.81
C ALA A 114 9.73 -7.64 -22.28
N GLY A 115 10.57 -6.68 -21.89
CA GLY A 115 11.90 -6.95 -21.32
C GLY A 115 11.89 -7.68 -19.97
N LEU A 116 10.78 -7.62 -19.23
CA LEU A 116 10.67 -8.32 -17.93
C LEU A 116 10.61 -9.83 -18.11
N THR A 117 9.93 -10.31 -19.16
CA THR A 117 9.80 -11.76 -19.45
C THR A 117 11.10 -12.44 -19.82
N GLN A 118 12.06 -11.66 -20.32
CA GLN A 118 13.41 -12.14 -20.65
C GLN A 118 14.28 -12.20 -19.40
N ARG A 119 14.10 -11.28 -18.46
CA ARG A 119 14.96 -11.13 -17.27
C ARG A 119 14.54 -11.97 -16.07
N TYR A 120 13.25 -12.28 -15.94
CA TYR A 120 12.70 -12.96 -14.77
C TYR A 120 12.07 -14.30 -15.15
N ALA A 121 12.35 -15.32 -14.34
CA ALA A 121 11.73 -16.63 -14.47
C ALA A 121 10.31 -16.68 -13.91
N ARG A 122 10.04 -15.88 -12.88
CA ARG A 122 8.69 -15.71 -12.32
C ARG A 122 8.46 -14.26 -11.94
N PHE A 123 7.23 -13.83 -12.03
CA PHE A 123 6.84 -12.47 -11.72
C PHE A 123 5.51 -12.47 -11.00
N TYR A 124 5.45 -11.70 -9.93
CA TYR A 124 4.21 -11.40 -9.24
C TYR A 124 4.34 -10.03 -8.58
N THR A 125 3.44 -9.11 -8.93
CA THR A 125 3.32 -7.80 -8.29
C THR A 125 1.87 -7.34 -8.31
N GLN A 126 1.50 -6.56 -7.30
CA GLN A 126 0.22 -5.89 -7.21
C GLN A 126 0.42 -4.44 -7.64
N LEU A 127 -0.33 -3.98 -8.64
CA LEU A 127 -0.28 -2.61 -9.14
C LEU A 127 -1.02 -1.66 -8.18
N ASN A 128 -0.67 -0.37 -8.21
CA ASN A 128 -1.46 0.64 -7.52
C ASN A 128 -2.79 0.88 -8.23
N GLU A 129 -3.80 1.35 -7.50
CA GLU A 129 -5.17 1.47 -8.02
C GLU A 129 -5.25 2.36 -9.28
N THR A 130 -4.34 3.32 -9.43
CA THR A 130 -4.32 4.24 -10.59
C THR A 130 -3.79 3.60 -11.87
N ASN A 131 -3.11 2.46 -11.78
CA ASN A 131 -2.72 1.69 -12.96
C ASN A 131 -3.88 0.91 -13.59
N GLY A 132 -5.03 0.83 -12.90
CA GLY A 132 -6.23 0.17 -13.39
C GLY A 132 -6.07 -1.34 -13.60
N LEU A 133 -6.88 -1.88 -14.51
CA LEU A 133 -6.83 -3.28 -14.95
C LEU A 133 -6.32 -3.31 -16.40
N PRO A 134 -4.99 -3.27 -16.61
CA PRO A 134 -4.45 -3.16 -17.96
C PRO A 134 -4.76 -4.42 -18.78
N THR A 135 -5.12 -4.24 -20.05
CA THR A 135 -5.16 -5.36 -21.00
C THR A 135 -3.76 -5.57 -21.55
N LEU A 136 -3.14 -6.68 -21.16
CA LEU A 136 -1.77 -6.98 -21.54
C LEU A 136 -1.72 -8.13 -22.56
N PRO A 137 -0.99 -7.98 -23.67
CA PRO A 137 -0.75 -9.09 -24.59
C PRO A 137 0.29 -10.07 -24.01
N GLY A 138 0.20 -11.34 -24.43
CA GLY A 138 1.27 -12.32 -24.20
C GLY A 138 1.19 -13.09 -22.89
N GLN A 139 2.32 -13.21 -22.19
CA GLN A 139 2.53 -14.17 -21.08
C GLN A 139 2.01 -13.70 -19.71
N PHE A 140 1.56 -12.45 -19.60
CA PHE A 140 1.10 -11.89 -18.33
C PHE A 140 -0.36 -12.25 -18.06
N ALA A 141 -0.61 -12.87 -16.91
CA ALA A 141 -1.95 -12.98 -16.34
C ALA A 141 -2.25 -11.71 -15.51
N VAL A 142 -3.47 -11.19 -15.68
CA VAL A 142 -4.00 -10.05 -14.93
C VAL A 142 -5.14 -10.57 -14.05
N GLU A 143 -4.97 -10.49 -12.74
CA GLU A 143 -5.99 -10.88 -11.75
C GLU A 143 -6.55 -9.62 -11.10
N ALA A 144 -7.87 -9.44 -11.11
CA ALA A 144 -8.52 -8.38 -10.35
C ALA A 144 -8.48 -8.69 -8.85
N ARG A 145 -8.01 -7.71 -8.08
CA ARG A 145 -7.99 -7.69 -6.62
C ARG A 145 -8.74 -6.47 -6.14
N GLN A 146 -8.98 -6.40 -4.82
CA GLN A 146 -9.66 -5.25 -4.23
C GLN A 146 -9.07 -4.88 -2.89
N THR A 147 -9.05 -3.56 -2.64
CA THR A 147 -8.93 -2.99 -1.30
C THR A 147 -10.27 -2.36 -0.91
N TYR A 148 -10.41 -1.88 0.33
CA TYR A 148 -11.56 -1.07 0.73
C TYR A 148 -11.06 0.31 1.11
N GLN A 149 -11.78 1.33 0.66
CA GLN A 149 -11.45 2.74 0.93
C GLN A 149 -12.67 3.48 1.47
N LEU A 150 -12.42 4.40 2.41
CA LEU A 150 -13.41 5.32 2.95
C LEU A 150 -12.90 6.75 2.81
N ASP A 151 -13.69 7.60 2.15
CA ASP A 151 -13.43 9.04 2.09
C ASP A 151 -13.70 9.67 3.45
N LEU A 152 -12.68 10.35 4.01
CA LEU A 152 -12.75 11.02 5.30
C LEU A 152 -13.03 12.52 5.19
N SER A 153 -13.28 13.04 3.98
CA SER A 153 -13.70 14.43 3.76
C SER A 153 -15.00 14.81 4.49
N PRO A 154 -16.03 13.94 4.60
CA PRO A 154 -17.24 14.27 5.35
C PRO A 154 -17.03 14.37 6.87
N THR A 155 -17.94 15.07 7.56
CA THR A 155 -17.92 15.14 9.03
C THR A 155 -18.10 13.76 9.66
N TYR A 156 -17.62 13.58 10.90
CA TYR A 156 -17.79 12.31 11.62
C TYR A 156 -19.26 11.90 11.75
N LYS A 157 -20.17 12.85 11.96
CA LYS A 157 -21.61 12.58 12.03
C LYS A 157 -22.13 11.96 10.72
N THR A 158 -21.70 12.47 9.58
CA THR A 158 -22.06 11.95 8.25
C THR A 158 -21.47 10.56 8.04
N LEU A 159 -20.18 10.37 8.35
CA LEU A 159 -19.51 9.07 8.21
C LEU A 159 -20.15 7.99 9.10
N ARG A 160 -20.38 8.29 10.38
CA ARG A 160 -21.03 7.38 11.33
C ARG A 160 -22.45 7.01 10.91
N ALA A 161 -23.18 7.92 10.25
CA ALA A 161 -24.49 7.61 9.68
C ALA A 161 -24.39 6.57 8.55
N GLY A 162 -23.27 6.51 7.82
CA GLY A 162 -23.01 5.50 6.77
C GLY A 162 -22.62 4.11 7.29
N TYR A 163 -22.34 3.94 8.58
CA TYR A 163 -22.04 2.63 9.15
C TYR A 163 -23.26 1.69 9.07
N CYS A 164 -23.07 0.38 9.18
CA CYS A 164 -24.21 -0.52 9.28
C CYS A 164 -24.96 -0.36 10.62
N PRO A 165 -26.26 -0.70 10.71
CA PRO A 165 -27.05 -0.56 11.95
C PRO A 165 -26.43 -1.26 13.16
N ASP A 166 -25.82 -2.44 12.97
CA ASP A 166 -25.17 -3.18 14.05
C ASP A 166 -23.99 -2.40 14.65
N TYR A 167 -23.14 -1.80 13.83
CA TYR A 167 -21.97 -1.06 14.30
C TYR A 167 -22.38 0.19 15.05
N ARG A 168 -23.36 0.94 14.54
CA ARG A 168 -23.91 2.10 15.26
C ARG A 168 -24.47 1.71 16.63
N ARG A 169 -25.21 0.60 16.71
CA ARG A 169 -25.78 0.07 17.97
C ARG A 169 -24.69 -0.35 18.95
N ARG A 170 -23.65 -1.05 18.49
CA ARG A 170 -22.53 -1.49 19.33
C ARG A 170 -21.72 -0.31 19.86
N LEU A 171 -21.47 0.70 19.03
CA LEU A 171 -20.82 1.95 19.44
C LEU A 171 -21.66 2.72 20.46
N LEU A 172 -22.98 2.85 20.24
CA LEU A 172 -23.87 3.50 21.19
C LEU A 172 -23.89 2.78 22.55
N ARG A 173 -23.97 1.44 22.54
CA ARG A 173 -23.90 0.63 23.76
C ARG A 173 -22.58 0.83 24.50
N HIS A 174 -21.47 0.91 23.76
CA HIS A 174 -20.16 1.16 24.33
C HIS A 174 -20.10 2.56 24.98
N GLU A 175 -20.57 3.59 24.29
CA GLU A 175 -20.61 4.98 24.79
C GLU A 175 -21.49 5.13 26.04
N ALA A 176 -22.56 4.34 26.16
CA ALA A 176 -23.46 4.33 27.31
C ALA A 176 -23.02 3.40 28.46
N ALA A 177 -21.91 2.68 28.32
CA ALA A 177 -21.42 1.79 29.38
C ALA A 177 -20.94 2.61 30.60
N ALA A 178 -21.11 2.07 31.80
CA ALA A 178 -20.64 2.73 33.03
C ALA A 178 -19.12 2.95 33.04
N ALA A 179 -18.38 2.03 32.40
CA ALA A 179 -16.94 2.10 32.20
C ALA A 179 -16.61 1.77 30.73
N PRO A 180 -16.68 2.77 29.81
CA PRO A 180 -16.33 2.55 28.42
C PRO A 180 -14.83 2.23 28.29
N LEU A 181 -14.48 1.42 27.30
CA LEU A 181 -13.08 1.13 27.01
C LEU A 181 -12.40 2.38 26.44
N ALA A 182 -11.25 2.72 27.01
CA ALA A 182 -10.43 3.82 26.52
C ALA A 182 -9.61 3.38 25.30
N ILE A 183 -9.63 4.21 24.26
CA ILE A 183 -8.66 4.16 23.16
C ILE A 183 -7.51 5.07 23.54
N THR A 184 -6.29 4.54 23.58
CA THR A 184 -5.09 5.28 23.96
C THR A 184 -3.98 5.10 22.94
N GLU A 185 -2.97 5.95 23.02
CA GLU A 185 -1.77 5.80 22.20
C GLU A 185 -1.05 4.49 22.54
N LEU A 186 -0.50 3.83 21.52
CA LEU A 186 0.37 2.69 21.69
C LEU A 186 1.83 3.13 21.47
N PRO A 187 2.57 3.52 22.54
CA PRO A 187 3.91 4.08 22.40
C PRO A 187 4.95 3.07 21.87
N TYR A 188 4.70 1.77 22.10
CA TYR A 188 5.57 0.68 21.66
C TYR A 188 4.76 -0.35 20.89
N THR A 189 5.21 -0.71 19.69
CA THR A 189 4.47 -1.64 18.82
C THR A 189 4.71 -3.12 19.15
N GLU A 190 5.74 -3.46 19.92
CA GLU A 190 6.12 -4.85 20.21
C GLU A 190 5.01 -5.68 20.89
N PRO A 191 4.27 -5.15 21.90
CA PRO A 191 3.13 -5.88 22.47
C PRO A 191 2.06 -6.25 21.44
N LEU A 192 1.84 -5.41 20.43
CA LEU A 192 0.89 -5.69 19.36
C LEU A 192 1.40 -6.77 18.40
N LEU A 193 2.70 -6.76 18.09
CA LEU A 193 3.34 -7.81 17.29
C LEU A 193 3.28 -9.16 18.00
N ALA A 194 3.54 -9.19 19.31
CA ALA A 194 3.41 -10.40 20.13
C ALA A 194 1.96 -10.92 20.16
N LEU A 195 0.98 -10.02 20.36
CA LEU A 195 -0.43 -10.38 20.30
C LEU A 195 -0.81 -10.97 18.93
N PHE A 196 -0.33 -10.39 17.84
CA PHE A 196 -0.57 -10.94 16.51
C PHE A 196 0.05 -12.32 16.33
N GLN A 197 1.29 -12.52 16.78
CA GLN A 197 1.99 -13.81 16.74
C GLN A 197 1.23 -14.93 17.47
N GLN A 198 0.63 -14.60 18.61
CA GLN A 198 -0.12 -15.56 19.44
C GLN A 198 -1.53 -15.85 18.88
N THR A 199 -2.05 -14.99 17.99
CA THR A 199 -3.44 -15.07 17.51
C THR A 199 -3.52 -15.39 16.02
N LYS A 200 -3.43 -14.38 15.15
CA LYS A 200 -3.65 -14.51 13.70
C LYS A 200 -2.39 -14.82 12.90
N GLY A 201 -1.21 -14.59 13.49
CA GLY A 201 0.10 -14.80 12.87
C GLY A 201 0.29 -16.16 12.20
N PRO A 202 -0.01 -17.28 12.87
CA PRO A 202 0.15 -18.62 12.31
C PRO A 202 -0.75 -18.85 11.09
N ALA A 203 -2.03 -18.49 11.19
CA ALA A 203 -3.00 -18.61 10.09
C ALA A 203 -2.70 -17.66 8.91
N ALA A 204 -2.04 -16.52 9.18
CA ALA A 204 -1.59 -15.58 8.15
C ALA A 204 -0.25 -16.01 7.48
N GLY A 205 0.34 -17.14 7.88
CA GLY A 205 1.60 -17.63 7.34
C GLY A 205 2.81 -16.74 7.66
N LEU A 206 2.72 -15.89 8.70
CA LEU A 206 3.82 -15.01 9.07
C LEU A 206 4.90 -15.78 9.84
N GLN A 207 6.11 -15.74 9.32
CA GLN A 207 7.31 -16.36 9.90
C GLN A 207 8.15 -15.33 10.66
N PRO A 208 9.08 -15.73 11.53
CA PRO A 208 9.94 -14.81 12.29
C PRO A 208 10.59 -13.71 11.44
N ARG A 209 11.08 -14.08 10.24
CA ARG A 209 11.66 -13.14 9.27
C ARG A 209 10.71 -12.02 8.83
N HIS A 210 9.41 -12.27 8.78
CA HIS A 210 8.41 -11.26 8.42
C HIS A 210 8.27 -10.25 9.57
N TYR A 211 8.23 -10.71 10.83
CA TYR A 211 8.23 -9.79 11.98
C TYR A 211 9.52 -8.97 12.07
N THR A 212 10.69 -9.53 11.74
CA THR A 212 11.92 -8.74 11.63
C THR A 212 11.80 -7.61 10.60
N ARG A 213 11.20 -7.88 9.43
CA ARG A 213 10.93 -6.85 8.40
C ARG A 213 9.93 -5.81 8.89
N LEU A 214 8.85 -6.25 9.54
CA LEU A 214 7.84 -5.35 10.11
C LEU A 214 8.47 -4.41 11.14
N ARG A 215 9.29 -4.91 12.08
CA ARG A 215 9.98 -4.06 13.06
C ARG A 215 10.87 -3.01 12.40
N ARG A 216 11.61 -3.37 11.34
CA ARG A 216 12.41 -2.40 10.56
C ARG A 216 11.53 -1.34 9.92
N LEU A 217 10.41 -1.75 9.33
CA LEU A 217 9.47 -0.83 8.71
C LEU A 217 8.86 0.13 9.75
N LEU A 218 8.42 -0.39 10.90
CA LEU A 218 7.86 0.43 11.98
C LEU A 218 8.87 1.44 12.54
N ALA A 219 10.14 1.06 12.66
CA ALA A 219 11.21 1.99 13.06
C ALA A 219 11.38 3.14 12.05
N GLU A 220 11.35 2.85 10.74
CA GLU A 220 11.40 3.89 9.70
C GLU A 220 10.17 4.80 9.73
N LEU A 221 8.98 4.22 9.90
CA LEU A 221 7.72 4.98 9.96
C LEU A 221 7.68 5.90 11.18
N GLN A 222 8.10 5.41 12.35
CA GLN A 222 8.17 6.21 13.57
C GLN A 222 9.19 7.35 13.45
N ARG A 223 10.41 7.06 12.95
CA ARG A 223 11.44 8.09 12.74
C ARG A 223 10.97 9.21 11.80
N ARG A 224 10.08 8.88 10.86
CA ARG A 224 9.51 9.82 9.89
C ARG A 224 8.18 10.43 10.32
N GLN A 225 7.71 10.12 11.53
CA GLN A 225 6.42 10.60 12.06
C GLN A 225 5.22 10.25 11.16
N LEU A 226 5.28 9.10 10.48
CA LEU A 226 4.21 8.61 9.61
C LEU A 226 3.35 7.54 10.31
N LEU A 227 3.75 7.06 11.49
CA LEU A 227 3.08 5.99 12.21
C LEU A 227 2.12 6.55 13.27
N GLU A 228 0.83 6.21 13.15
CA GLU A 228 -0.14 6.35 14.24
C GLU A 228 -0.40 4.96 14.84
N ALA A 229 -0.19 4.83 16.14
CA ALA A 229 -0.42 3.59 16.86
C ALA A 229 -1.43 3.79 17.99
N ARG A 230 -2.48 2.96 18.00
CA ARG A 230 -3.57 3.02 18.97
C ARG A 230 -3.84 1.66 19.59
N ALA A 231 -4.30 1.66 20.83
CA ALA A 231 -4.60 0.46 21.59
C ALA A 231 -5.86 0.61 22.42
N VAL A 232 -6.45 -0.54 22.72
CA VAL A 232 -7.50 -0.69 23.72
C VAL A 232 -6.98 -1.68 24.75
N ARG A 233 -7.05 -1.31 26.03
CA ARG A 233 -6.59 -2.14 27.15
C ARG A 233 -7.75 -2.45 28.09
N GLN A 234 -7.67 -3.60 28.74
CA GLN A 234 -8.58 -3.96 29.82
C GLN A 234 -8.28 -3.00 31.00
N PRO A 235 -9.28 -2.28 31.57
CA PRO A 235 -9.05 -1.23 32.56
C PRO A 235 -8.43 -1.69 33.90
N GLU A 236 -8.77 -2.88 34.37
CA GLU A 236 -8.34 -3.45 35.66
C GLU A 236 -6.97 -4.14 35.57
N THR A 237 -6.71 -4.88 34.50
CA THR A 237 -5.50 -5.70 34.33
C THR A 237 -4.44 -5.03 33.46
N GLY A 238 -4.81 -4.01 32.67
CA GLY A 238 -3.93 -3.36 31.70
C GLY A 238 -3.61 -4.22 30.46
N ALA A 239 -4.19 -5.42 30.36
CA ALA A 239 -3.96 -6.35 29.26
C ALA A 239 -4.36 -5.74 27.91
N LEU A 240 -3.56 -5.99 26.86
CA LEU A 240 -3.84 -5.49 25.52
C LEU A 240 -5.00 -6.27 24.89
N LEU A 241 -6.14 -5.61 24.71
CA LEU A 241 -7.32 -6.19 24.08
C LEU A 241 -7.21 -6.14 22.55
N ALA A 242 -6.79 -4.98 22.02
CA ALA A 242 -6.51 -4.80 20.61
C ALA A 242 -5.54 -3.65 20.38
N GLY A 243 -4.92 -3.64 19.21
CA GLY A 243 -4.19 -2.47 18.72
C GLY A 243 -4.21 -2.39 17.20
N ALA A 244 -3.99 -1.18 16.71
CA ALA A 244 -4.01 -0.81 15.30
C ALA A 244 -2.86 0.14 15.00
N LEU A 245 -2.20 -0.10 13.87
CA LEU A 245 -1.14 0.71 13.31
C LEU A 245 -1.64 1.30 11.99
N PHE A 246 -1.62 2.62 11.90
CA PHE A 246 -1.96 3.36 10.70
C PHE A 246 -0.73 4.09 10.16
N VAL A 247 -0.62 4.16 8.84
CA VAL A 247 0.40 5.00 8.18
C VAL A 247 -0.28 6.19 7.55
N HIS A 248 0.03 7.38 8.03
CA HIS A 248 -0.43 8.61 7.43
C HIS A 248 0.60 9.09 6.39
N TYR A 249 0.24 9.02 5.11
CA TYR A 249 1.09 9.46 4.01
C TYR A 249 0.26 10.26 2.99
N ARG A 250 0.48 11.58 2.98
CA ARG A 250 -0.22 12.53 2.09
C ARG A 250 -1.74 12.36 2.20
N SER A 251 -2.43 12.00 1.13
CA SER A 251 -3.89 11.80 1.07
C SER A 251 -4.34 10.37 1.41
N ARG A 252 -3.49 9.59 2.09
CA ARG A 252 -3.78 8.21 2.50
C ARG A 252 -3.50 8.00 3.99
N LEU A 253 -4.49 7.45 4.69
CA LEU A 253 -4.34 6.83 5.99
C LEU A 253 -4.46 5.32 5.79
N VAL A 254 -3.36 4.58 5.90
CA VAL A 254 -3.31 3.14 5.59
C VAL A 254 -3.45 2.33 6.88
N TYR A 255 -4.46 1.47 7.00
CA TYR A 255 -4.62 0.53 8.12
C TYR A 255 -3.68 -0.67 7.98
N LEU A 256 -2.38 -0.42 8.21
CA LEU A 256 -1.29 -1.32 7.88
C LEU A 256 -1.31 -2.64 8.67
N PHE A 257 -1.62 -2.58 9.98
CA PHE A 257 -1.50 -3.76 10.82
C PHE A 257 -2.37 -3.66 12.06
N ALA A 258 -3.02 -4.76 12.43
CA ALA A 258 -3.82 -4.82 13.65
C ALA A 258 -3.91 -6.23 14.21
N ALA A 259 -4.11 -6.29 15.52
CA ALA A 259 -4.36 -7.54 16.23
C ALA A 259 -5.37 -7.31 17.36
N ALA A 260 -6.07 -8.39 17.72
CA ALA A 260 -6.97 -8.40 18.86
C ALA A 260 -6.96 -9.78 19.53
N SER A 261 -6.97 -9.77 20.86
CA SER A 261 -7.24 -10.97 21.65
C SER A 261 -8.68 -11.42 21.46
N ASP A 262 -9.01 -12.64 21.90
CA ASP A 262 -10.38 -13.12 21.83
C ASP A 262 -11.33 -12.33 22.74
N GLU A 263 -10.82 -11.89 23.90
CA GLU A 263 -11.52 -10.93 24.76
C GLU A 263 -11.75 -9.60 24.05
N GLY A 264 -10.73 -9.05 23.38
CA GLY A 264 -10.86 -7.80 22.63
C GLY A 264 -11.85 -7.89 21.47
N LYS A 265 -11.94 -9.04 20.79
CA LYS A 265 -12.97 -9.27 19.75
C LYS A 265 -14.37 -9.29 20.36
N LYS A 266 -14.57 -9.98 21.48
CA LYS A 266 -15.86 -10.01 22.21
C LYS A 266 -16.27 -8.61 22.66
N ALA A 267 -15.30 -7.82 23.13
CA ALA A 267 -15.49 -6.45 23.55
C ALA A 267 -15.58 -5.42 22.40
N ALA A 268 -15.60 -5.87 21.14
CA ALA A 268 -15.65 -5.02 19.96
C ALA A 268 -14.44 -4.06 19.80
N ALA A 269 -13.30 -4.30 20.43
CA ALA A 269 -12.15 -3.40 20.41
C ALA A 269 -11.64 -3.02 18.99
N PRO A 270 -11.60 -3.93 17.99
CA PRO A 270 -11.28 -3.53 16.61
C PRO A 270 -12.26 -2.53 15.99
N LEU A 271 -13.55 -2.62 16.33
CA LEU A 271 -14.56 -1.66 15.89
C LEU A 271 -14.29 -0.29 16.50
N LEU A 272 -13.95 -0.25 17.79
CA LEU A 272 -13.63 0.99 18.51
C LEU A 272 -12.39 1.68 17.94
N LEU A 273 -11.32 0.93 17.63
CA LEU A 273 -10.08 1.47 17.06
C LEU A 273 -10.29 2.12 15.69
N LEU A 274 -11.10 1.51 14.84
CA LEU A 274 -11.40 2.08 13.52
C LEU A 274 -12.37 3.26 13.62
N ASP A 275 -13.38 3.20 14.50
CA ASP A 275 -14.25 4.35 14.74
C ASP A 275 -13.46 5.55 15.30
N ASP A 276 -12.50 5.32 16.20
CA ASP A 276 -11.60 6.36 16.70
C ASP A 276 -10.76 6.96 15.57
N ALA A 277 -10.15 6.14 14.70
CA ALA A 277 -9.40 6.64 13.56
C ALA A 277 -10.27 7.45 12.60
N ILE A 278 -11.46 6.96 12.26
CA ILE A 278 -12.42 7.67 11.41
C ILE A 278 -12.82 8.99 12.07
N ARG A 279 -13.11 9.00 13.38
CA ARG A 279 -13.51 10.21 14.12
C ARG A 279 -12.42 11.27 14.15
N ARG A 280 -11.17 10.88 14.42
CA ARG A 280 -10.03 11.81 14.51
C ARG A 280 -9.68 12.45 13.17
N HIS A 281 -9.91 11.74 12.07
CA HIS A 281 -9.53 12.16 10.73
C HIS A 281 -10.71 12.64 9.86
N ALA A 282 -11.94 12.53 10.36
CA ALA A 282 -13.13 13.02 9.68
C ALA A 282 -13.08 14.54 9.44
N GLY A 283 -13.66 14.98 8.33
CA GLY A 283 -13.64 16.38 7.93
C GLY A 283 -12.32 16.80 7.26
N THR A 284 -11.43 15.86 6.93
CA THR A 284 -10.14 16.16 6.28
C THR A 284 -10.28 16.02 4.76
N PRO A 285 -10.30 17.13 3.99
CA PRO A 285 -10.57 17.06 2.56
C PRO A 285 -9.54 16.23 1.80
N GLY A 286 -10.02 15.28 1.00
CA GLY A 286 -9.20 14.43 0.14
C GLY A 286 -8.44 13.33 0.85
N LEU A 287 -8.56 13.19 2.19
CA LEU A 287 -7.95 12.09 2.93
C LEU A 287 -8.79 10.82 2.78
N ILE A 288 -8.15 9.74 2.37
CA ILE A 288 -8.78 8.42 2.24
C ILE A 288 -8.19 7.46 3.27
N LEU A 289 -9.04 6.80 4.04
CA LEU A 289 -8.67 5.62 4.82
C LEU A 289 -8.66 4.39 3.91
N ASP A 290 -7.48 3.82 3.68
CA ASP A 290 -7.31 2.55 2.97
C ASP A 290 -7.16 1.42 3.99
N PHE A 291 -8.06 0.44 3.94
CA PHE A 291 -8.12 -0.65 4.91
C PHE A 291 -7.12 -1.78 4.64
N GLU A 292 -6.35 -1.72 3.54
CA GLU A 292 -5.49 -2.78 3.03
C GLU A 292 -6.13 -4.18 3.02
N GLY A 293 -6.86 -4.49 1.95
CA GLY A 293 -7.29 -5.84 1.63
C GLY A 293 -8.81 -5.98 1.50
N GLY A 294 -9.34 -7.16 1.78
CA GLY A 294 -10.74 -7.49 1.47
C GLY A 294 -10.93 -8.64 0.49
N MET A 295 -9.87 -9.44 0.26
CA MET A 295 -10.01 -10.70 -0.48
C MET A 295 -10.68 -11.81 0.35
N LEU A 296 -10.64 -11.72 1.69
CA LEU A 296 -11.38 -12.63 2.57
C LEU A 296 -12.77 -12.05 2.86
N PRO A 297 -13.89 -12.75 2.57
CA PRO A 297 -15.24 -12.20 2.69
C PRO A 297 -15.58 -11.64 4.08
N ALA A 298 -15.09 -12.28 5.14
CA ALA A 298 -15.31 -11.81 6.51
C ALA A 298 -14.62 -10.45 6.79
N ILE A 299 -13.42 -10.25 6.24
CA ILE A 299 -12.66 -9.00 6.37
C ILE A 299 -13.30 -7.91 5.48
N ALA A 300 -13.65 -8.26 4.24
CA ALA A 300 -14.35 -7.37 3.31
C ALA A 300 -15.65 -6.80 3.93
N ARG A 301 -16.47 -7.69 4.51
CA ARG A 301 -17.70 -7.30 5.20
C ARG A 301 -17.42 -6.42 6.43
N PHE A 302 -16.37 -6.71 7.18
CA PHE A 302 -15.98 -5.90 8.34
C PHE A 302 -15.68 -4.45 7.92
N PHE A 303 -14.94 -4.25 6.82
CA PHE A 303 -14.65 -2.90 6.29
C PHE A 303 -15.88 -2.23 5.67
N ALA A 304 -16.64 -2.96 4.86
CA ALA A 304 -17.87 -2.45 4.23
C ALA A 304 -18.90 -1.95 5.25
N ASN A 305 -18.94 -2.55 6.44
CA ASN A 305 -19.84 -2.13 7.52
C ASN A 305 -19.50 -0.74 8.12
N PHE A 306 -18.35 -0.14 7.81
CA PHE A 306 -18.04 1.27 8.09
C PHE A 306 -18.49 2.22 6.97
N GLY A 307 -19.13 1.72 5.92
CA GLY A 307 -19.45 2.49 4.71
C GLY A 307 -18.30 2.56 3.70
N ALA A 308 -17.23 1.79 3.90
CA ALA A 308 -16.12 1.72 2.95
C ALA A 308 -16.55 1.00 1.65
N ALA A 309 -16.06 1.48 0.52
CA ALA A 309 -16.34 0.91 -0.80
C ALA A 309 -15.15 0.06 -1.31
N PRO A 310 -15.41 -1.02 -2.07
CA PRO A 310 -14.36 -1.78 -2.70
C PRO A 310 -13.71 -0.95 -3.83
N VAL A 311 -12.39 -0.95 -3.89
CA VAL A 311 -11.60 -0.31 -4.95
C VAL A 311 -10.76 -1.38 -5.65
N PRO A 312 -10.99 -1.64 -6.95
CA PRO A 312 -10.27 -2.66 -7.68
C PRO A 312 -8.85 -2.22 -8.03
N TYR A 313 -7.94 -3.19 -8.06
CA TYR A 313 -6.57 -3.02 -8.59
C TYR A 313 -6.11 -4.35 -9.20
N ALA A 314 -5.10 -4.33 -10.07
CA ALA A 314 -4.59 -5.53 -10.73
C ALA A 314 -3.42 -6.17 -9.97
N ALA A 315 -3.37 -7.50 -9.95
CA ALA A 315 -2.13 -8.24 -9.81
C ALA A 315 -1.67 -8.75 -11.18
N LEU A 316 -0.39 -8.55 -11.46
CA LEU A 316 0.28 -9.08 -12.65
C LEU A 316 1.12 -10.28 -12.27
N SER A 317 1.06 -11.32 -13.09
CA SER A 317 1.94 -12.47 -12.92
C SER A 317 2.32 -13.15 -14.23
N PHE A 318 3.47 -13.80 -14.25
CA PHE A 318 3.82 -14.79 -15.27
C PHE A 318 4.83 -15.79 -14.72
N THR A 319 4.93 -16.95 -15.39
CA THR A 319 6.04 -17.88 -15.25
C THR A 319 6.66 -18.06 -16.62
N SER A 320 7.95 -17.74 -16.74
CA SER A 320 8.68 -17.86 -18.00
C SER A 320 8.78 -19.32 -18.38
N GLN A 321 8.48 -19.61 -19.65
CA GLN A 321 8.69 -20.95 -20.23
C GLN A 321 10.14 -21.19 -20.65
N ARG A 322 10.99 -20.14 -20.65
CA ARG A 322 12.41 -20.25 -20.99
C ARG A 322 13.20 -20.81 -19.80
N PRO A 323 14.07 -21.82 -20.00
CA PRO A 323 14.98 -22.30 -18.96
C PRO A 323 15.80 -21.15 -18.37
N TRP A 324 15.94 -21.13 -17.04
CA TRP A 324 16.52 -20.00 -16.31
C TRP A 324 17.97 -19.68 -16.68
N TYR A 325 18.73 -20.67 -17.17
CA TYR A 325 20.12 -20.49 -17.60
C TYR A 325 20.21 -19.79 -18.96
N LEU A 326 19.14 -19.77 -19.76
CA LEU A 326 19.06 -19.02 -21.03
C LEU A 326 18.61 -17.56 -20.84
N GLN A 327 18.23 -17.15 -19.61
CA GLN A 327 17.78 -15.77 -19.31
C GLN A 327 18.94 -14.76 -19.18
N TRP A 328 20.18 -15.21 -19.39
CA TRP A 328 21.39 -14.38 -19.38
C TRP A 328 21.92 -14.09 -20.79
N MET A 329 21.39 -14.77 -21.81
CA MET A 329 21.72 -14.50 -23.21
C MET A 329 20.76 -13.42 -23.73
N PRO A 330 21.28 -12.35 -24.35
CA PRO A 330 20.48 -11.18 -24.76
C PRO A 330 19.41 -11.50 -25.80
#